data_AF-A0A0C1ULX4-F1
#
_entry.id   AF-A0A0C1ULX4-F1
#
_cell.length_a   1.000
_cell.length_b   1.000
_cell.length_c   1.000
_cell.angle_alpha   90.00
_cell.angle_beta   90.00
_cell.angle_gamma   90.00
#
_symmetry.space_group_name_H-M   'P 1'
#
loop_
_entity.id
_entity.type
_entity.pdbx_description
1 polymer ?
#
loop_
_entity_poly.entity_id
_entity_poly.type
_entity_poly.pdbx_seq_one_letter_code
_entity_poly.pdbx_strand_id
1 'polypeptide(L)'
;MEIILKEINRDNWKECIKLQVEENQRSFVASNSYSLLQSKYEDYLYPMGIYDGETMVGFLMYDFDNDSNKWWMCRLMMDKKYQGKGYGRKAIGLLIDLLKKEKGNIKLYTSFEPENAVADKLYESIGFRKTGEIAWGEVVMEIQL
;
A
#
# COMPACT_ATOMS: atom_id res chain seq x y z
N MET A 1 13.73 -14.58 2.03
CA MET A 1 12.97 -13.57 1.27
C MET A 1 13.20 -12.23 1.94
N GLU A 2 14.00 -11.40 1.29
CA GLU A 2 14.42 -10.09 1.75
C GLU A 2 13.93 -9.11 0.68
N ILE A 3 13.01 -8.23 1.07
CA ILE A 3 12.44 -7.25 0.16
C ILE A 3 12.82 -5.85 0.58
N ILE A 4 12.76 -4.92 -0.36
CA ILE A 4 13.00 -3.50 -0.13
C ILE A 4 11.95 -2.64 -0.82
N LEU A 5 11.70 -1.46 -0.26
CA LEU A 5 10.91 -0.42 -0.91
C LEU A 5 11.85 0.51 -1.67
N LYS A 6 11.51 0.80 -2.93
CA LYS A 6 12.22 1.78 -3.76
C LYS A 6 11.22 2.79 -4.30
N GLU A 7 11.55 4.08 -4.27
CA GLU A 7 10.72 5.11 -4.88
C GLU A 7 10.51 4.83 -6.37
N ILE A 8 9.29 5.07 -6.86
CA ILE A 8 9.01 5.01 -8.29
C ILE A 8 9.52 6.28 -8.98
N ASN A 9 10.38 6.09 -9.97
CA ASN A 9 11.05 7.17 -10.70
C ASN A 9 11.11 6.87 -12.21
N ARG A 10 11.91 7.66 -12.94
CA ARG A 10 12.08 7.55 -14.39
C ARG A 10 12.52 6.15 -14.86
N ASP A 11 13.28 5.43 -14.05
CA ASP A 11 13.94 4.20 -14.44
C ASP A 11 13.05 2.96 -14.22
N ASN A 12 12.12 3.02 -13.27
CA ASN A 12 11.31 1.85 -12.87
C ASN A 12 9.78 1.98 -13.07
N TRP A 13 9.24 3.16 -13.43
CA TRP A 13 7.79 3.32 -13.56
C TRP A 13 7.16 2.38 -14.62
N LYS A 14 7.89 2.07 -15.69
CA LYS A 14 7.42 1.15 -16.75
C LYS A 14 7.25 -0.28 -16.26
N GLU A 15 8.03 -0.69 -15.26
CA GLU A 15 7.88 -1.99 -14.60
C GLU A 15 6.64 -1.97 -13.71
N CYS A 16 6.46 -0.89 -12.93
CA CYS A 16 5.32 -0.70 -12.04
C CYS A 16 3.97 -0.77 -12.75
N ILE A 17 3.80 -0.10 -13.89
CA ILE A 17 2.53 -0.12 -14.62
C ILE A 17 2.20 -1.46 -15.30
N LYS A 18 3.18 -2.37 -15.40
CA LYS A 18 3.00 -3.71 -15.99
C LYS A 18 2.55 -4.75 -14.96
N LEU A 19 2.65 -4.44 -13.67
CA LEU A 19 2.19 -5.33 -12.61
C LEU A 19 0.69 -5.61 -12.80
N GLN A 20 0.28 -6.86 -12.63
CA GLN A 20 -1.11 -7.27 -12.79
C GLN A 20 -1.62 -7.96 -11.54
N VAL A 21 -2.78 -7.54 -11.04
CA VAL A 21 -3.55 -8.32 -10.07
C VAL A 21 -4.31 -9.46 -10.77
N GLU A 22 -4.81 -10.40 -9.97
CA GLU A 22 -5.79 -11.36 -10.46
C GLU A 22 -7.05 -10.65 -10.97
N GLU A 23 -7.73 -11.24 -11.95
CA GLU A 23 -8.83 -10.56 -12.66
C GLU A 23 -9.98 -10.17 -11.72
N ASN A 24 -10.27 -11.02 -10.73
CA ASN A 24 -11.29 -10.78 -9.71
C ASN A 24 -10.92 -9.69 -8.68
N GLN A 25 -9.68 -9.20 -8.67
CA GLN A 25 -9.21 -8.15 -7.77
C GLN A 25 -9.09 -6.79 -8.47
N ARG A 26 -9.26 -6.73 -9.80
CA ARG A 26 -9.05 -5.50 -10.58
C ARG A 26 -9.92 -4.32 -10.13
N SER A 27 -11.09 -4.59 -9.58
CA SER A 27 -11.99 -3.54 -9.07
C SER A 27 -11.59 -2.99 -7.71
N PHE A 28 -10.75 -3.70 -6.94
CA PHE A 28 -10.40 -3.30 -5.57
C PHE A 28 -9.22 -2.36 -5.48
N VAL A 29 -8.48 -2.14 -6.58
CA VAL A 29 -7.29 -1.30 -6.58
C VAL A 29 -7.26 -0.46 -7.84
N ALA A 30 -7.06 0.86 -7.69
CA ALA A 30 -6.80 1.73 -8.81
C ALA A 30 -5.56 1.26 -9.60
N SER A 31 -5.58 1.42 -10.92
CA SER A 31 -4.42 1.04 -11.74
C SER A 31 -3.14 1.77 -11.28
N ASN A 32 -2.00 1.10 -11.39
CA ASN A 32 -0.71 1.73 -11.07
C ASN A 32 -0.46 2.95 -11.97
N SER A 33 -0.87 2.93 -13.23
CA SER A 33 -0.78 4.09 -14.14
C SER A 33 -1.54 5.31 -13.60
N TYR A 34 -2.76 5.12 -13.10
CA TYR A 34 -3.53 6.19 -12.48
C TYR A 34 -2.85 6.68 -11.20
N SER A 35 -2.42 5.77 -10.32
CA SER A 35 -1.77 6.12 -9.05
C SER A 35 -0.49 6.93 -9.27
N LEU A 36 0.32 6.58 -10.29
CA LEU A 36 1.51 7.34 -10.65
C LEU A 36 1.21 8.68 -11.30
N LEU A 37 0.10 8.82 -12.03
CA LEU A 37 -0.33 10.11 -12.56
C LEU A 37 -0.84 11.01 -11.43
N GLN A 38 -1.62 10.45 -10.51
CA GLN A 38 -2.16 11.15 -9.34
C GLN A 38 -1.03 11.76 -8.51
N SER A 39 0.05 11.00 -8.25
CA SER A 39 1.21 11.50 -7.49
C SER A 39 2.04 12.58 -8.21
N LYS A 40 1.70 12.94 -9.46
CA LYS A 40 2.27 14.13 -10.13
C LYS A 40 1.45 15.39 -9.92
N TYR A 41 0.23 15.27 -9.42
CA TYR A 41 -0.64 16.39 -9.09
C TYR A 41 -0.86 16.55 -7.58
N GLU A 42 -0.60 15.49 -6.80
CA GLU A 42 -0.73 15.46 -5.35
C GLU A 42 0.63 15.15 -4.70
N ASP A 43 1.36 16.19 -4.28
CA ASP A 43 2.77 16.11 -3.82
C ASP A 43 2.96 15.33 -2.51
N TYR A 44 1.87 15.01 -1.81
CA TYR A 44 1.89 14.22 -0.56
C TYR A 44 1.75 12.71 -0.79
N LEU A 45 1.66 12.25 -2.05
CA LEU A 45 1.60 10.83 -2.40
C LEU A 45 3.01 10.27 -2.67
N TYR A 46 3.38 9.19 -1.98
CA TYR A 46 4.69 8.56 -2.05
C TYR A 46 4.62 7.16 -2.69
N PRO A 47 4.74 7.04 -4.02
CA PRO A 47 4.69 5.76 -4.72
C PRO A 47 5.99 4.96 -4.55
N MET A 48 5.86 3.71 -4.11
CA MET A 48 6.94 2.78 -3.84
C MET A 48 6.78 1.47 -4.61
N GLY A 49 7.84 1.04 -5.29
CA GLY A 49 7.97 -0.32 -5.81
C GLY A 49 8.44 -1.26 -4.71
N ILE A 50 7.82 -2.45 -4.63
CA ILE A 50 8.22 -3.53 -3.72
C ILE A 50 9.11 -4.48 -4.51
N TYR A 51 10.38 -4.61 -4.10
CA TYR A 51 11.38 -5.41 -4.80
C TYR A 51 11.82 -6.63 -4.00
N ASP A 52 11.91 -7.79 -4.67
CA ASP A 52 12.66 -8.97 -4.21
C ASP A 52 13.90 -9.11 -5.11
N GLY A 53 15.07 -8.75 -4.59
CA GLY A 53 16.27 -8.53 -5.40
C GLY A 53 16.07 -7.45 -6.46
N GLU A 54 16.20 -7.82 -7.74
CA GLU A 54 16.02 -6.90 -8.87
C GLU A 54 14.60 -6.92 -9.46
N THR A 55 13.73 -7.81 -8.98
CA THR A 55 12.38 -7.97 -9.53
C THR A 55 11.37 -7.16 -8.72
N MET A 56 10.61 -6.27 -9.38
CA MET A 56 9.45 -5.65 -8.74
C MET A 56 8.31 -6.67 -8.63
N VAL A 57 7.97 -7.01 -7.39
CA VAL A 57 6.93 -7.99 -7.08
C VAL A 57 5.59 -7.32 -6.74
N GLY A 58 5.59 -6.02 -6.44
CA GLY A 58 4.39 -5.27 -6.08
C GLY A 58 4.60 -3.77 -6.05
N PHE A 59 3.54 -3.07 -5.67
CA PHE A 59 3.44 -1.62 -5.55
C PHE A 59 2.78 -1.26 -4.22
N LEU A 60 3.29 -0.23 -3.57
CA LEU A 60 2.75 0.37 -2.36
C LEU A 60 2.71 1.88 -2.55
N MET A 61 1.67 2.54 -2.07
CA MET A 61 1.62 3.99 -2.01
C MET A 61 1.11 4.38 -0.64
N TYR A 62 1.79 5.35 -0.02
CA TYR A 62 1.40 5.94 1.23
C TYR A 62 1.39 7.45 1.08
N ASP A 63 0.72 8.12 2.00
CA ASP A 63 0.51 9.56 1.93
C ASP A 63 0.23 10.18 3.29
N PHE A 64 0.28 11.51 3.32
CA PHE A 64 -0.16 12.30 4.45
C PHE A 64 -1.33 13.18 4.04
N ASP A 65 -2.50 12.86 4.56
CA ASP A 65 -3.70 13.66 4.39
C ASP A 65 -3.61 14.90 5.28
N ASN A 66 -3.44 16.06 4.65
CA ASN A 66 -3.31 17.35 5.33
C ASN A 66 -4.62 17.81 5.99
N ASP A 67 -5.77 17.40 5.47
CA ASP A 67 -7.08 17.84 5.99
C ASP A 67 -7.40 17.12 7.30
N SER A 68 -7.08 15.82 7.37
CA SER A 68 -7.29 15.02 8.58
C SER A 68 -6.05 14.87 9.47
N ASN A 69 -4.88 15.32 9.01
CA ASN A 69 -3.59 15.18 9.69
C ASN A 69 -3.26 13.70 10.01
N LYS A 70 -3.47 12.82 9.02
CA LYS A 70 -3.32 11.36 9.13
C LYS A 70 -2.35 10.81 8.08
N TRP A 71 -1.56 9.81 8.47
CA TRP A 71 -0.77 9.03 7.52
C TRP A 71 -1.58 7.83 7.02
N TRP A 72 -1.60 7.62 5.71
CA TRP A 72 -2.35 6.55 5.07
C TRP A 72 -1.44 5.65 4.24
N MET A 73 -1.75 4.36 4.20
CA MET A 73 -1.32 3.45 3.14
C MET A 73 -2.48 3.32 2.15
N CYS A 74 -2.53 4.19 1.15
CA CYS A 74 -3.65 4.26 0.21
C CYS A 74 -3.60 3.21 -0.92
N ARG A 75 -2.45 2.57 -1.17
CA ARG A 75 -2.34 1.47 -2.14
C ARG A 75 -1.46 0.35 -1.60
N LEU A 76 -1.94 -0.87 -1.79
CA LEU A 76 -1.13 -2.07 -1.71
C LEU A 76 -1.55 -3.02 -2.82
N MET A 77 -0.59 -3.37 -3.68
CA MET A 77 -0.80 -4.25 -4.81
C MET A 77 0.36 -5.22 -4.91
N MET A 78 0.05 -6.50 -5.02
CA MET A 78 1.04 -7.53 -5.33
C MET A 78 0.73 -8.10 -6.70
N ASP A 79 1.74 -8.24 -7.55
CA ASP A 79 1.56 -8.92 -8.82
C ASP A 79 1.13 -10.36 -8.57
N LYS A 80 0.17 -10.82 -9.37
CA LYS A 80 -0.49 -12.12 -9.27
C LYS A 80 0.50 -13.28 -9.15
N LYS A 81 1.66 -13.21 -9.82
CA LYS A 81 2.71 -14.25 -9.76
C LYS A 81 3.36 -14.38 -8.38
N TYR A 82 3.20 -13.35 -7.53
CA TYR A 82 3.83 -13.23 -6.22
C TYR A 82 2.83 -13.17 -5.07
N GLN A 83 1.52 -13.24 -5.34
CA GLN A 83 0.50 -13.31 -4.28
C GLN A 83 0.62 -14.59 -3.44
N GLY A 84 0.07 -14.57 -2.22
CA GLY A 84 0.07 -15.72 -1.31
C GLY A 84 1.43 -16.10 -0.70
N LYS A 85 2.52 -15.40 -1.03
CA LYS A 85 3.89 -15.69 -0.56
C LYS A 85 4.35 -14.84 0.63
N GLY A 86 3.46 -14.00 1.18
CA GLY A 86 3.75 -13.14 2.34
C GLY A 86 4.45 -11.81 2.01
N TYR A 87 4.60 -11.44 0.74
CA TYR A 87 5.20 -10.17 0.34
C TYR A 87 4.44 -8.95 0.86
N GLY A 88 3.11 -8.92 0.74
CA GLY A 88 2.29 -7.79 1.21
C GLY A 88 2.51 -7.52 2.70
N ARG A 89 2.53 -8.56 3.53
CA ARG A 89 2.82 -8.43 4.97
C ARG A 89 4.19 -7.80 5.22
N LYS A 90 5.22 -8.27 4.51
CA LYS A 90 6.57 -7.72 4.66
C LYS A 90 6.67 -6.27 4.17
N ALA A 91 5.99 -5.92 3.08
CA ALA A 91 6.01 -4.58 2.52
C ALA A 91 5.38 -3.57 3.49
N ILE A 92 4.25 -3.93 4.12
CA ILE A 92 3.62 -3.13 5.17
C ILE A 92 4.57 -2.97 6.38
N GLY A 93 5.25 -4.06 6.79
CA GLY A 93 6.26 -3.99 7.86
C GLY A 93 7.38 -2.98 7.57
N LEU A 94 7.91 -2.98 6.34
CA LEU A 94 8.92 -2.01 5.91
C LEU A 94 8.39 -0.58 5.91
N LEU A 95 7.14 -0.35 5.49
CA LEU A 95 6.51 0.96 5.57
C LEU A 95 6.39 1.43 7.03
N ILE A 96 5.94 0.53 7.92
CA ILE A 96 5.84 0.82 9.36
C ILE A 96 7.20 1.21 9.92
N ASP A 97 8.26 0.45 9.62
CA ASP A 97 9.61 0.75 10.10
C ASP A 97 10.14 2.08 9.57
N LEU A 98 9.87 2.39 8.29
CA LEU A 98 10.19 3.68 7.67
C LEU A 98 9.50 4.84 8.42
N LEU A 99 8.19 4.74 8.62
CA LEU A 99 7.40 5.79 9.28
C LEU A 99 7.78 5.95 10.76
N LYS A 100 8.04 4.86 11.49
CA LYS A 100 8.57 4.90 12.85
C LYS A 100 9.88 5.67 12.93
N LYS A 101 10.79 5.38 12.00
CA LYS A 101 12.11 6.01 11.96
C LYS A 101 12.01 7.50 11.66
N GLU A 102 11.14 7.90 10.74
CA GLU A 102 11.05 9.29 10.29
C GLU A 102 10.12 10.18 11.13
N LYS A 103 9.05 9.60 11.68
CA LYS A 103 7.93 10.35 12.31
C LYS A 103 7.70 9.95 13.77
N GLY A 104 8.29 8.84 14.24
CA GLY A 104 8.11 8.33 15.60
C GLY A 104 6.77 7.64 15.81
N ASN A 105 6.20 7.84 17.01
CA ASN A 105 4.97 7.18 17.45
C ASN A 105 3.73 7.89 16.88
N ILE A 106 3.39 7.58 15.63
CA ILE A 106 2.20 8.07 14.93
C ILE A 106 1.18 6.94 14.71
N LYS A 107 -0.02 7.29 14.25
CA LYS A 107 -0.97 6.30 13.71
C LYS A 107 -0.82 6.20 12.19
N LEU A 108 -0.94 4.98 11.67
CA LEU A 108 -1.05 4.69 10.24
C LEU A 108 -2.44 4.13 9.96
N TYR A 109 -3.07 4.66 8.92
CA TYR A 109 -4.41 4.31 8.47
C TYR A 109 -4.37 3.56 7.14
N THR A 110 -5.37 2.73 6.90
CA THR A 110 -5.66 2.12 5.59
C THR A 110 -7.15 1.88 5.48
N SER A 111 -7.64 1.69 4.27
CA SER A 111 -9.00 1.24 4.00
C SER A 111 -9.01 0.04 3.06
N PHE A 112 -10.14 -0.67 3.00
CA PHE A 112 -10.39 -1.73 2.03
C PHE A 112 -11.89 -1.89 1.75
N GLU A 113 -12.23 -2.31 0.53
CA GLU A 113 -13.59 -2.71 0.16
C GLU A 113 -14.12 -3.84 1.06
N PRO A 114 -15.35 -3.76 1.59
CA PRO A 114 -15.90 -4.76 2.53
C PRO A 114 -15.83 -6.20 2.03
N GLU A 115 -15.93 -6.42 0.72
CA GLU A 115 -15.84 -7.73 0.06
C GLU A 115 -14.40 -8.27 -0.02
N ASN A 116 -13.38 -7.44 0.21
CA ASN A 116 -11.98 -7.82 0.14
C ASN A 116 -11.49 -8.46 1.46
N ALA A 117 -12.04 -9.64 1.75
CA ALA A 117 -11.69 -10.43 2.93
C ALA A 117 -10.20 -10.82 3.02
N VAL A 118 -9.46 -10.74 1.91
CA VAL A 118 -8.01 -10.98 1.88
C VAL A 118 -7.26 -9.80 2.51
N ALA A 119 -7.64 -8.56 2.15
CA ALA A 119 -7.06 -7.35 2.74
C ALA A 119 -7.38 -7.28 4.25
N ASP A 120 -8.63 -7.54 4.64
CA ASP A 120 -9.05 -7.56 6.06
C ASP A 120 -8.13 -8.45 6.91
N LYS A 121 -8.02 -9.73 6.53
CA LYS A 121 -7.18 -10.71 7.25
C LYS A 121 -5.70 -10.33 7.22
N LEU A 122 -5.22 -9.76 6.12
CA LEU A 122 -3.82 -9.32 6.02
C LEU A 122 -3.55 -8.21 7.04
N TYR A 123 -4.38 -7.17 7.06
CA TYR A 123 -4.21 -6.01 7.93
C TYR A 123 -4.39 -6.39 9.41
N GLU A 124 -5.43 -7.16 9.75
CA GLU A 124 -5.63 -7.68 11.12
C GLU A 124 -4.40 -8.50 11.58
N SER A 125 -3.83 -9.33 10.70
CA SER A 125 -2.65 -10.15 11.05
C SER A 125 -1.37 -9.35 11.34
N ILE A 126 -1.34 -8.08 10.96
CA ILE A 126 -0.22 -7.16 11.21
C ILE A 126 -0.46 -6.35 12.50
N GLY A 127 -1.71 -6.27 12.96
CA GLY A 127 -2.09 -5.53 14.15
C GLY A 127 -2.94 -4.29 13.87
N PHE A 128 -3.35 -4.06 12.62
CA PHE A 128 -4.38 -3.06 12.33
C PHE A 128 -5.70 -3.44 12.99
N ARG A 129 -6.45 -2.45 13.42
CA ARG A 129 -7.76 -2.61 14.06
C ARG A 129 -8.79 -1.79 13.30
N LYS A 130 -9.98 -2.36 13.11
CA LYS A 130 -11.13 -1.64 12.56
C LYS A 130 -11.48 -0.47 13.47
N THR A 131 -11.60 0.72 12.89
CA THR A 131 -11.96 1.94 13.61
C THR A 131 -13.46 2.04 13.88
N GLY A 132 -14.27 1.30 13.11
CA GLY A 132 -15.73 1.45 13.04
C GLY A 132 -16.19 2.47 12.00
N GLU A 133 -15.27 3.22 11.40
CA GLU A 133 -15.54 4.18 10.33
C GLU A 133 -15.63 3.48 8.96
N ILE A 134 -16.58 3.94 8.13
CA ILE A 134 -16.68 3.62 6.71
C ILE A 134 -16.44 4.92 5.92
N ALA A 135 -15.42 4.94 5.07
CA ALA A 135 -15.05 6.08 4.24
C ALA A 135 -15.02 5.64 2.78
N TRP A 136 -15.67 6.39 1.88
CA TRP A 136 -15.79 6.05 0.45
C TRP A 136 -16.38 4.66 0.15
N GLY A 137 -17.14 4.09 1.10
CA GLY A 137 -17.64 2.71 1.02
C GLY A 137 -16.70 1.64 1.59
N GLU A 138 -15.48 2.03 1.94
CA GLU A 138 -14.43 1.14 2.46
C GLU A 138 -14.36 1.13 3.99
N VAL A 139 -13.96 0.00 4.55
CA VAL A 139 -13.73 -0.17 5.99
C VAL A 139 -12.38 0.44 6.37
N VAL A 140 -12.39 1.40 7.29
CA VAL A 140 -11.16 2.06 7.76
C VAL A 140 -10.54 1.30 8.93
N MET A 141 -9.24 1.04 8.84
CA MET A 141 -8.43 0.44 9.89
C MET A 141 -7.26 1.34 10.28
N GLU A 142 -6.82 1.23 11.53
CA GLU A 142 -5.64 1.95 12.04
C GLU A 142 -4.70 1.03 12.82
N ILE A 143 -3.43 1.39 12.86
CA ILE A 143 -2.42 0.82 13.75
C ILE A 143 -1.63 1.94 14.43
N GLN A 144 -1.36 1.79 15.72
CA GLN A 144 -0.40 2.63 16.44
C GLN A 144 1.01 2.08 16.19
N LEU A 145 1.92 2.91 15.68
CA LEU A 145 3.28 2.50 15.34
C LEU A 145 4.15 2.36 16.59
#